data_AF-A0AA40EGZ1-F1
#
_entry.id   AF-A0AA40EGZ1-F1
#
_cell.length_a   1.000
_cell.length_b   1.000
_cell.length_c   1.000
_cell.angle_alpha   90.00
_cell.angle_beta   90.00
_cell.angle_gamma   90.00
#
_symmetry.space_group_name_H-M   'P 1'
#
loop_
_entity.id
_entity.type
_entity.pdbx_description
1 polymer ?
#
loop_
_entity_poly.entity_id
_entity_poly.type
_entity_poly.pdbx_seq_one_letter_code
_entity_poly.pdbx_strand_id
1 'polypeptide(L)'
;MPHEIREQLYAEEAQYAERQRRQGASQANFPPINITNVIPATPQASTLSSVPATPESIGLGACDHSTRLEIPGLRDIAVKRYYDWQCSQVSDEALKMEYWKACDLTLADGLDLEQVFRDQDAAFYIDNGVKRGIARRFVSDIGTWAQQQNF
;
A
#
# COMPACT_ATOMS: atom_id res chain seq x y z
N MET A 1 0.23 28.06 21.05
CA MET A 1 0.73 28.00 19.66
C MET A 1 1.75 29.10 19.46
N PRO A 2 3.03 28.80 19.19
CA PRO A 2 4.10 29.80 19.05
C PRO A 2 3.82 30.77 17.91
N HIS A 3 4.08 32.07 18.13
CA HIS A 3 3.81 33.14 17.16
C HIS A 3 4.68 33.02 15.89
N GLU A 4 5.89 32.50 16.04
CA GLU A 4 6.89 32.34 14.97
C GLU A 4 6.43 31.40 13.85
N ILE A 5 5.61 30.39 14.19
CA ILE A 5 5.10 29.43 13.21
C ILE A 5 4.03 30.08 12.31
N ARG A 6 3.25 31.02 12.86
CA ARG A 6 2.24 31.75 12.07
C ARG A 6 2.89 32.65 11.03
N GLU A 7 3.96 33.35 11.39
CA GLU A 7 4.63 34.24 10.44
C GLU A 7 5.31 33.46 9.30
N GLN A 8 5.93 32.31 9.59
CA GLN A 8 6.49 31.43 8.56
C GLN A 8 5.42 30.95 7.57
N LEU A 9 4.24 30.54 8.06
CA LEU A 9 3.13 30.13 7.20
C LEU A 9 2.64 31.26 6.28
N TYR A 10 2.50 32.50 6.80
CA TYR A 10 2.09 33.64 5.97
C TYR A 10 3.15 34.03 4.93
N ALA A 11 4.44 33.92 5.27
CA ALA A 11 5.53 34.22 4.34
C ALA A 11 5.65 33.18 3.21
N GLU A 12 5.40 31.90 3.49
CA GLU A 12 5.45 30.82 2.51
C GLU A 12 4.29 30.91 1.49
N GLU A 13 3.08 31.21 1.96
CA GLU A 13 1.88 31.31 1.10
C GLU A 13 2.00 32.45 0.07
N ALA A 14 2.60 33.58 0.45
CA ALA A 14 2.86 34.70 -0.45
C ALA A 14 3.82 34.31 -1.60
N GLN A 15 4.84 33.48 -1.32
CA GLN A 15 5.78 33.03 -2.34
C GLN A 15 5.15 32.04 -3.31
N TYR A 16 4.27 31.15 -2.83
CA TYR A 16 3.53 30.21 -3.67
C TYR A 16 2.59 30.93 -4.65
N ALA A 17 1.86 31.95 -4.18
CA ALA A 17 0.97 32.74 -5.02
C ALA A 17 1.71 33.50 -6.14
N GLU A 18 2.89 34.06 -5.85
CA GLU A 18 3.73 34.73 -6.86
C GLU A 18 4.28 33.75 -7.91
N ARG A 19 4.67 32.53 -7.51
CA ARG A 19 5.10 31.48 -8.46
C ARG A 19 3.95 31.03 -9.36
N GLN A 20 2.74 30.87 -8.83
CA GLN A 20 1.57 30.52 -9.63
C GLN A 20 1.20 31.62 -10.64
N ARG A 21 1.33 32.90 -10.29
CA ARG A 21 1.11 34.00 -11.26
C ARG A 21 2.10 33.98 -12.42
N ARG A 22 3.34 33.55 -12.21
CA ARG A 22 4.34 33.42 -13.28
C ARG A 22 4.16 32.17 -14.15
N GLN A 23 3.51 31.13 -13.63
CA GLN A 23 3.20 29.92 -14.39
C GLN A 23 2.00 30.09 -15.35
N GLY A 24 1.25 31.20 -15.25
CA GLY A 24 0.10 31.51 -16.12
C GLY A 24 0.44 32.01 -17.53
N ALA A 25 1.72 32.07 -17.92
CA ALA A 25 2.13 32.56 -19.24
C ALA A 25 3.16 31.64 -19.90
N SER A 26 2.75 30.42 -20.24
CA SER A 26 3.43 29.59 -21.23
C SER A 26 2.37 28.75 -21.92
N GLN A 27 1.74 29.32 -22.96
CA GLN A 27 0.97 28.54 -23.92
C GLN A 27 1.92 27.60 -24.66
N ALA A 28 2.14 26.42 -24.08
CA ALA A 28 2.79 25.33 -24.78
C ALA A 28 1.77 24.76 -25.78
N ASN A 29 2.04 25.01 -27.06
CA ASN A 29 1.20 24.69 -28.20
C ASN A 29 1.27 23.18 -28.50
N PHE A 30 0.64 22.34 -27.66
CA PHE A 30 0.57 20.91 -27.89
C PHE A 30 -0.64 20.54 -28.78
N PRO A 31 -0.47 19.62 -29.75
CA PRO A 31 -1.61 19.11 -30.50
C PRO A 31 -2.55 18.31 -29.59
N PRO A 32 -3.87 18.35 -29.83
CA PRO A 32 -4.83 17.61 -29.03
C PRO A 32 -4.64 16.09 -29.14
N ILE A 33 -4.56 15.42 -28.00
CA ILE A 33 -4.46 13.97 -27.91
C ILE A 33 -5.88 13.39 -27.88
N ASN A 34 -6.20 12.55 -28.86
CA ASN A 34 -7.47 11.84 -28.93
C ASN A 34 -7.32 10.50 -28.20
N ILE A 35 -8.03 10.32 -27.07
CA ILE A 35 -8.08 9.06 -26.33
C ILE A 35 -9.35 8.32 -26.73
N THR A 36 -9.23 7.28 -27.55
CA THR A 36 -10.34 6.40 -27.93
C THR A 36 -10.44 5.24 -26.94
N ASN A 37 -11.52 5.20 -26.17
CA ASN A 37 -11.82 4.08 -25.28
C ASN A 37 -12.55 2.99 -26.07
N VAL A 38 -11.94 1.82 -26.25
CA VAL A 38 -12.56 0.66 -26.92
C VAL A 38 -12.89 -0.42 -25.89
N ILE A 39 -14.17 -0.82 -25.84
CA ILE A 39 -14.63 -1.95 -25.04
C ILE A 39 -14.65 -3.19 -25.97
N PRO A 40 -13.91 -4.27 -25.67
CA PRO A 40 -13.99 -5.50 -26.46
C PRO A 40 -15.37 -6.15 -26.26
N ALA A 41 -16.13 -6.30 -27.35
CA ALA A 41 -17.35 -7.10 -27.34
C ALA A 41 -16.99 -8.59 -27.28
N THR A 42 -17.40 -9.27 -26.22
CA THR A 42 -17.38 -10.73 -26.11
C THR A 42 -18.39 -11.34 -27.09
N PRO A 43 -18.00 -12.25 -27.99
CA PRO A 43 -18.97 -12.96 -28.81
C PRO A 43 -19.71 -14.02 -27.97
N GLN A 44 -20.98 -13.76 -27.68
CA GLN A 44 -21.93 -14.82 -27.33
C GLN A 44 -22.46 -15.45 -28.61
N ALA A 45 -22.24 -16.75 -28.80
CA ALA A 45 -22.99 -17.55 -29.76
C ALA A 45 -23.30 -18.93 -29.15
N SER A 46 -24.60 -19.13 -28.91
CA SER A 46 -25.21 -20.36 -28.43
C SER A 46 -25.51 -21.31 -29.58
N THR A 47 -25.23 -22.62 -29.42
CA THR A 47 -26.03 -23.70 -30.04
C THR A 47 -25.96 -24.99 -29.21
N LEU A 48 -27.10 -25.68 -29.12
CA LEU A 48 -27.46 -26.77 -28.22
C LEU A 48 -27.03 -28.17 -28.72
N SER A 49 -26.68 -29.09 -27.80
CA SER A 49 -27.40 -30.37 -27.53
C SER A 49 -26.51 -31.59 -27.20
N SER A 50 -26.95 -32.29 -26.14
CA SER A 50 -26.77 -33.71 -25.74
C SER A 50 -25.63 -34.13 -24.78
N VAL A 51 -26.08 -34.60 -23.61
CA VAL A 51 -25.44 -35.15 -22.38
C VAL A 51 -25.23 -36.69 -22.57
N PRO A 52 -24.56 -37.50 -21.71
CA PRO A 52 -24.16 -37.25 -20.31
C PRO A 52 -22.85 -37.86 -19.75
N ALA A 53 -22.58 -37.46 -18.50
CA ALA A 53 -21.88 -38.16 -17.41
C ALA A 53 -20.34 -38.15 -17.35
N THR A 54 -19.76 -37.32 -16.48
CA THR A 54 -18.98 -37.71 -15.28
C THR A 54 -18.56 -36.46 -14.47
N PRO A 55 -18.32 -36.57 -13.15
CA PRO A 55 -18.40 -35.44 -12.22
C PRO A 55 -17.07 -34.72 -11.98
N GLU A 56 -17.19 -33.55 -11.34
CA GLU A 56 -16.13 -32.74 -10.73
C GLU A 56 -15.23 -31.92 -11.68
N SER A 57 -15.85 -30.95 -12.34
CA SER A 57 -15.13 -29.71 -12.67
C SER A 57 -14.92 -28.95 -11.36
N ILE A 58 -13.75 -29.15 -10.76
CA ILE A 58 -13.17 -28.24 -9.77
C ILE A 58 -13.32 -26.83 -10.35
N GLY A 59 -14.01 -25.96 -9.60
CA GLY A 59 -14.29 -24.59 -10.00
C GLY A 59 -13.01 -23.82 -10.25
N LEU A 60 -12.57 -23.76 -11.51
CA LEU A 60 -11.65 -22.75 -11.99
C LEU A 60 -12.43 -21.43 -12.08
N GLY A 61 -12.49 -20.72 -10.96
CA GLY A 61 -13.25 -19.48 -10.86
C GLY A 61 -13.31 -18.85 -9.47
N ALA A 62 -12.54 -19.31 -8.49
CA ALA A 62 -12.11 -18.40 -7.43
C ALA A 62 -10.83 -17.76 -7.93
N CYS A 63 -10.94 -16.58 -8.54
CA CYS A 63 -9.87 -15.60 -8.35
C CYS A 63 -9.72 -15.51 -6.83
N ASP A 64 -8.67 -16.12 -6.29
CA ASP A 64 -8.27 -15.97 -4.90
C ASP A 64 -7.83 -14.53 -4.74
N HIS A 65 -8.80 -13.62 -4.75
CA HIS A 65 -8.71 -12.33 -4.14
C HIS A 65 -8.66 -12.60 -2.64
N SER A 66 -7.56 -13.23 -2.19
CA SER A 66 -7.06 -13.08 -0.84
C SER A 66 -7.18 -11.60 -0.56
N THR A 67 -8.17 -11.27 0.27
CA THR A 67 -8.83 -9.97 0.35
C THR A 67 -7.78 -8.88 0.33
N ARG A 68 -7.76 -8.10 -0.76
CA ARG A 68 -6.81 -7.02 -0.93
C ARG A 68 -6.88 -6.17 0.34
N LEU A 69 -5.76 -6.10 1.05
CA LEU A 69 -5.69 -5.32 2.28
C LEU A 69 -5.68 -3.85 1.89
N GLU A 70 -6.81 -3.16 2.03
CA GLU A 70 -6.89 -1.73 1.71
C GLU A 70 -6.33 -0.92 2.87
N ILE A 71 -5.09 -0.45 2.74
CA ILE A 71 -4.45 0.40 3.73
C ILE A 71 -4.49 1.86 3.23
N PRO A 72 -5.25 2.76 3.88
CA PRO A 72 -5.37 4.13 3.41
C PRO A 72 -4.10 4.96 3.64
N GLY A 73 -3.85 5.92 2.75
CA GLY A 73 -2.78 6.89 2.87
C GLY A 73 -1.50 6.54 2.10
N LEU A 74 -0.41 7.22 2.44
CA LEU A 74 0.90 6.99 1.81
C LEU A 74 1.55 5.72 2.38
N ARG A 75 2.13 4.90 1.51
CA ARG A 75 2.67 3.57 1.83
C ARG A 75 3.79 3.61 2.86
N ASP A 76 4.74 4.53 2.69
CA ASP A 76 5.86 4.73 3.62
C ASP A 76 5.37 5.21 5.00
N ILE A 77 4.37 6.08 5.03
CA ILE A 77 3.74 6.54 6.27
C ILE A 77 2.95 5.42 6.94
N ALA A 78 2.29 4.55 6.16
CA ALA A 78 1.60 3.38 6.70
C ALA A 78 2.57 2.42 7.40
N VAL A 79 3.75 2.14 6.80
CA VAL A 79 4.80 1.33 7.41
C VAL A 79 5.25 1.93 8.75
N LYS A 80 5.44 3.25 8.84
CA LYS A 80 5.80 3.93 10.09
C LYS A 80 4.71 3.81 11.16
N ARG A 81 3.44 4.02 10.79
CA ARG A 81 2.31 3.86 11.73
C ARG A 81 2.17 2.44 12.23
N TYR A 82 2.44 1.47 11.38
CA TYR A 82 2.44 0.06 11.77
C TYR A 82 3.55 -0.24 12.77
N TYR A 83 4.76 0.30 12.56
CA TYR A 83 5.84 0.22 13.55
C TYR A 83 5.45 0.83 14.91
N ASP A 84 4.82 2.01 14.91
CA ASP A 84 4.36 2.66 16.14
C ASP A 84 3.35 1.78 16.89
N TRP A 85 2.41 1.16 16.16
CA TRP A 85 1.45 0.21 16.72
C TRP A 85 2.12 -1.06 17.26
N GLN A 86 3.10 -1.63 16.56
CA GLN A 86 3.86 -2.77 17.09
C GLN A 86 4.58 -2.41 18.40
N CYS A 87 5.13 -1.20 18.48
CA CYS A 87 5.80 -0.71 19.68
C CYS A 87 4.84 -0.44 20.84
N SER A 88 3.56 -0.14 20.60
CA SER A 88 2.59 0.01 21.70
C SER A 88 2.24 -1.31 22.37
N GLN A 89 2.48 -2.44 21.69
CA GLN A 89 2.18 -3.78 22.21
C GLN A 89 3.32 -4.38 23.05
N VAL A 90 4.48 -3.72 23.11
CA VAL A 90 5.70 -4.25 23.74
C VAL A 90 6.36 -3.21 24.64
N SER A 91 6.70 -3.61 25.88
CA SER A 91 7.39 -2.73 26.84
C SER A 91 8.91 -2.79 26.75
N ASP A 92 9.47 -3.90 26.26
CA ASP A 92 10.91 -4.14 26.17
C ASP A 92 11.52 -3.35 24.99
N GLU A 93 12.50 -2.49 25.30
CA GLU A 93 13.15 -1.62 24.33
C GLU A 93 14.00 -2.41 23.31
N ALA A 94 14.63 -3.51 23.73
CA ALA A 94 15.39 -4.35 22.81
C ALA A 94 14.48 -5.05 21.80
N LEU A 95 13.23 -5.37 22.16
CA LEU A 95 12.25 -5.89 21.20
C LEU A 95 11.71 -4.80 20.27
N LYS A 96 11.52 -3.57 20.74
CA LYS A 96 11.15 -2.43 19.87
C LYS A 96 12.23 -2.15 18.82
N MET A 97 13.50 -2.22 19.21
CA MET A 97 14.61 -2.10 18.26
C MET A 97 14.58 -3.16 17.16
N GLU A 98 14.09 -4.37 17.44
CA GLU A 98 13.92 -5.41 16.41
C GLU A 98 12.78 -5.07 15.44
N TYR A 99 11.68 -4.49 15.92
CA TYR A 99 10.62 -3.98 15.05
C TYR A 99 11.08 -2.79 14.21
N TRP A 100 11.93 -1.92 14.78
CA TRP A 100 12.52 -0.81 14.05
C TRP A 100 13.38 -1.32 12.89
N LYS A 101 14.23 -2.33 13.12
CA LYS A 101 15.01 -2.98 12.05
C LYS A 101 14.12 -3.54 10.96
N ALA A 102 13.03 -4.23 11.31
CA ALA A 102 12.10 -4.76 10.32
C ALA A 102 11.47 -3.64 9.47
N CYS A 103 11.02 -2.56 10.13
CA CYS A 103 10.48 -1.36 9.47
C CYS A 103 11.51 -0.70 8.53
N ASP A 104 12.75 -0.55 8.97
CA ASP A 104 13.85 0.02 8.19
C ASP A 104 14.15 -0.84 6.95
N LEU A 105 14.24 -2.16 7.11
CA LEU A 105 14.42 -3.12 6.00
C LEU A 105 13.28 -3.04 4.98
N THR A 106 12.02 -3.00 5.44
CA THR A 106 10.84 -2.86 4.57
C THR A 106 10.94 -1.59 3.72
N LEU A 107 11.28 -0.44 4.33
CA LEU A 107 11.41 0.83 3.62
C LEU A 107 12.63 0.86 2.69
N ALA A 108 13.76 0.30 3.12
CA ALA A 108 15.00 0.25 2.36
C ALA A 108 14.85 -0.59 1.07
N ASP A 109 14.07 -1.67 1.13
CA ASP A 109 13.76 -2.51 -0.03
C ASP A 109 12.57 -1.98 -0.86
N GLY A 110 11.97 -0.86 -0.44
CA GLY A 110 10.85 -0.23 -1.14
C GLY A 110 9.54 -1.02 -1.06
N LEU A 111 9.41 -1.89 -0.07
CA LEU A 111 8.21 -2.71 0.17
C LEU A 111 7.13 -1.89 0.90
N ASP A 112 5.88 -2.16 0.56
CA ASP A 112 4.71 -1.68 1.30
C ASP A 112 4.04 -2.80 2.10
N LEU A 113 3.19 -2.43 3.06
CA LEU A 113 2.51 -3.39 3.94
C LEU A 113 1.58 -4.35 3.19
N GLU A 114 1.02 -3.95 2.04
CA GLU A 114 0.19 -4.86 1.24
C GLU A 114 1.03 -5.97 0.60
N GLN A 115 2.22 -5.63 0.12
CA GLN A 115 3.20 -6.59 -0.41
C GLN A 115 3.69 -7.52 0.69
N VAL A 116 4.14 -6.97 1.83
CA VAL A 116 4.61 -7.79 2.96
C VAL A 116 3.52 -8.73 3.46
N PHE A 117 2.27 -8.26 3.54
CA PHE A 117 1.13 -9.10 3.93
C PHE A 117 0.83 -10.21 2.92
N ARG A 118 0.99 -9.93 1.62
CA ARG A 118 0.77 -10.93 0.56
C ARG A 118 1.87 -11.99 0.56
N ASP A 119 3.12 -11.56 0.66
CA ASP A 119 4.28 -12.43 0.47
C ASP A 119 4.56 -13.28 1.71
N GLN A 120 4.18 -12.79 2.91
CA GLN A 120 4.39 -13.46 4.20
C GLN A 120 5.83 -13.96 4.41
N ASP A 121 6.81 -13.28 3.80
CA ASP A 121 8.21 -13.68 3.82
C ASP A 121 8.90 -13.25 5.12
N ALA A 122 8.67 -14.02 6.18
CA ALA A 122 9.40 -13.86 7.44
C ALA A 122 10.89 -14.21 7.29
N ALA A 123 11.28 -15.02 6.30
CA ALA A 123 12.67 -15.45 6.13
C ALA A 123 13.56 -14.28 5.72
N PHE A 124 13.07 -13.41 4.82
CA PHE A 124 13.74 -12.15 4.47
C PHE A 124 14.22 -11.36 5.69
N TYR A 125 13.34 -11.12 6.68
CA TYR A 125 13.69 -10.37 7.88
C TYR A 125 14.67 -11.13 8.78
N ILE A 126 14.51 -12.45 8.89
CA ILE A 126 15.40 -13.30 9.70
C ILE A 126 16.81 -13.29 9.14
N ASP A 127 16.95 -13.47 7.83
CA ASP A 127 18.22 -13.51 7.13
C ASP A 127 18.93 -12.15 7.18
N ASN A 128 18.16 -11.06 7.30
CA ASN A 128 18.65 -9.71 7.53
C ASN A 128 18.80 -9.33 9.02
N GLY A 129 18.78 -10.31 9.94
CA GLY A 129 19.19 -10.13 11.33
C GLY A 129 18.09 -9.68 12.29
N VAL A 130 16.82 -9.74 11.89
CA VAL A 130 15.68 -9.59 12.80
C VAL A 130 15.43 -10.90 13.55
N LYS A 131 15.19 -10.84 14.86
CA LYS A 131 14.86 -12.05 15.64
C LYS A 131 13.66 -12.80 15.04
N ARG A 132 13.78 -14.13 14.91
CA ARG A 132 12.77 -15.04 14.34
C ARG A 132 11.34 -14.82 14.84
N GLY A 133 11.16 -14.59 16.14
CA GLY A 133 9.84 -14.33 16.72
C GLY A 133 9.22 -13.01 16.23
N ILE A 134 10.04 -11.96 16.14
CA ILE A 134 9.64 -10.63 15.69
C ILE A 134 9.35 -10.65 14.20
N ALA A 135 10.22 -11.24 13.38
CA ALA A 135 10.01 -11.37 11.93
C ALA A 135 8.67 -12.04 11.59
N ARG A 136 8.36 -13.16 12.26
CA ARG A 136 7.09 -13.88 12.08
C ARG A 136 5.88 -13.03 12.47
N ARG A 137 5.98 -12.33 13.61
CA ARG A 137 4.91 -11.48 14.12
C ARG A 137 4.69 -10.26 13.23
N PHE A 138 5.78 -9.67 12.75
CA PHE A 138 5.79 -8.50 11.88
C PHE A 138 5.03 -8.74 10.58
N VAL A 139 5.17 -9.90 9.94
CA VAL A 139 4.42 -10.20 8.70
C VAL A 139 2.98 -10.63 8.98
N SER A 140 2.72 -11.33 10.10
CA SER A 140 1.39 -11.87 10.42
C SER A 140 0.41 -10.80 10.92
N ASP A 141 0.89 -9.83 11.70
CA ASP A 141 0.02 -8.87 12.38
C ASP A 141 -0.51 -7.75 11.47
N ILE A 142 0.04 -7.61 10.25
CA ILE A 142 -0.36 -6.55 9.31
C ILE A 142 -1.86 -6.58 9.04
N GLY A 143 -2.43 -7.78 8.85
CA GLY A 143 -3.86 -7.94 8.64
C GLY A 143 -4.70 -7.47 9.85
N THR A 144 -4.26 -7.81 11.06
CA THR A 144 -4.91 -7.37 12.30
C THR A 144 -4.82 -5.86 12.50
N TRP A 145 -3.66 -5.27 12.23
CA TRP A 145 -3.47 -3.83 12.31
C TRP A 145 -4.35 -3.08 11.30
N ALA A 146 -4.37 -3.52 10.04
CA ALA A 146 -5.14 -2.87 8.99
C ALA A 146 -6.65 -2.93 9.25
N GLN A 147 -7.17 -4.03 9.81
CA GLN A 147 -8.57 -4.12 10.23
C GLN A 147 -8.93 -3.10 11.33
N GLN A 148 -7.97 -2.71 12.17
CA GLN A 148 -8.17 -1.67 13.20
C GLN A 148 -8.08 -0.24 12.64
N GLN A 149 -7.56 -0.05 11.42
CA GLN A 149 -7.50 1.28 10.78
C GLN A 149 -8.81 1.66 10.08
N ASN A 150 -9.70 0.69 9.80
CA ASN A 150 -11.05 0.94 9.34
C ASN A 150 -11.95 1.26 10.55
N PHE A 151 -12.02 2.55 10.90
CA PHE A 151 -12.93 3.08 11.94
C PHE A 151 -14.41 2.79 11.65
#